data_AF-A0A929YIS0-F1
#
_entry.id   AF-A0A929YIS0-F1
#
_cell.length_a   1.000
_cell.length_b   1.000
_cell.length_c   1.000
_cell.angle_alpha   90.00
_cell.angle_beta   90.00
_cell.angle_gamma   90.00
#
_symmetry.space_group_name_H-M   'P 1'
#
loop_
_entity.id
_entity.type
_entity.pdbx_description
1 polymer ?
#
loop_
_entity_poly.entity_id
_entity_poly.type
_entity_poly.pdbx_seq_one_letter_code
_entity_poly.pdbx_strand_id
1 'polypeptide(L)'
;YMFNGTNGDQGFLSVNFGTSSVLASGNSLSGSTCQTSGISKGVDSQFKVGTATANGVTLMSSSGLTSQLGCAFLLQNVLVNQTIPAYQKPGTYELPMTLTVTAQ
;
A
#
# COMPACT_ATOMS: atom_id res chain seq x y z
N TYR A 1 -2.28 21.81 16.16
CA TYR A 1 -1.63 20.59 15.62
C TYR A 1 -2.66 19.48 15.59
N MET A 2 -3.03 19.01 14.41
CA MET A 2 -4.00 17.94 14.26
C MET A 2 -3.41 16.89 13.34
N PHE A 3 -3.70 15.62 13.63
CA PHE A 3 -3.33 14.50 12.78
C PHE A 3 -4.13 14.48 11.46
N ASN A 4 -5.31 15.13 11.45
CA ASN A 4 -6.30 15.08 10.36
C ASN A 4 -6.78 16.47 9.88
N GLY A 5 -5.94 17.25 9.21
CA GLY A 5 -6.35 18.52 8.60
C GLY A 5 -5.49 18.92 7.38
N THR A 6 -5.57 20.17 6.97
CA THR A 6 -5.00 20.62 5.68
C THR A 6 -3.68 21.40 5.78
N ASN A 7 -3.20 21.76 6.97
CA ASN A 7 -2.01 22.61 7.17
C ASN A 7 -0.68 21.83 7.12
N GLY A 8 0.45 22.51 6.87
CA GLY A 8 1.79 21.90 6.72
C GLY A 8 2.36 21.24 7.98
N ASP A 9 2.00 21.73 9.17
CA ASP A 9 2.54 21.25 10.47
C ASP A 9 1.78 20.06 11.05
N GLN A 10 1.33 19.15 10.18
CA GLN A 10 0.41 18.07 10.56
C GLN A 10 1.02 16.69 10.44
N GLY A 11 0.41 15.77 11.17
CA GLY A 11 0.76 14.36 11.09
C GLY A 11 0.35 13.78 9.75
N PHE A 12 1.02 12.71 9.38
CA PHE A 12 0.68 11.92 8.20
C PHE A 12 1.19 10.50 8.38
N LEU A 13 0.58 9.59 7.64
CA LEU A 13 1.10 8.24 7.46
C LEU A 13 1.82 8.17 6.11
N SER A 14 3.05 7.69 6.08
CA SER A 14 3.73 7.38 4.82
C SER A 14 3.85 5.88 4.64
N VAL A 15 3.53 5.39 3.45
CA VAL A 15 3.76 4.01 3.04
C VAL A 15 4.87 4.01 2.01
N ASN A 16 5.94 3.25 2.29
CA ASN A 16 7.12 3.19 1.44
C ASN A 16 7.31 1.77 0.88
N PHE A 17 7.54 1.71 -0.43
CA PHE A 17 7.77 0.52 -1.23
C PHE A 17 9.20 0.45 -1.77
N GLY A 18 10.08 1.38 -1.42
CA GLY A 18 11.48 1.43 -1.88
C GLY A 18 12.23 0.12 -1.61
N THR A 19 12.09 -0.44 -0.41
CA THR A 19 12.68 -1.72 -0.01
C THR A 19 11.79 -2.94 -0.26
N SER A 20 10.58 -2.74 -0.77
CA SER A 20 9.61 -3.82 -0.91
C SER A 20 9.87 -4.65 -2.17
N SER A 21 9.48 -5.93 -2.11
CA SER A 21 9.64 -6.89 -3.20
C SER A 21 8.39 -7.75 -3.35
N VAL A 22 8.13 -8.20 -4.57
CA VAL A 22 7.08 -9.19 -4.87
C VAL A 22 7.73 -10.54 -5.09
N LEU A 23 7.23 -11.56 -4.41
CA LEU A 23 7.57 -12.96 -4.64
C LEU A 23 6.39 -13.68 -5.26
N ALA A 24 6.65 -14.59 -6.19
CA ALA A 24 5.66 -15.49 -6.75
C ALA A 24 5.82 -16.88 -6.14
N SER A 25 4.71 -17.57 -5.92
CA SER A 25 4.71 -18.94 -5.38
C SER A 25 3.68 -19.81 -6.09
N GLY A 26 4.04 -21.09 -6.27
CA GLY A 26 3.21 -22.11 -6.88
C GLY A 26 3.26 -22.16 -8.40
N ASN A 27 2.21 -22.73 -8.98
CA ASN A 27 2.01 -22.89 -10.42
C ASN A 27 0.70 -22.22 -10.84
N SER A 28 0.69 -21.67 -12.06
CA SER A 28 -0.53 -21.17 -12.67
C SER A 28 -1.50 -22.31 -12.98
N LEU A 29 -2.75 -21.97 -13.30
CA LEU A 29 -3.76 -22.95 -13.73
C LEU A 29 -3.37 -23.68 -15.04
N SER A 30 -2.45 -23.12 -15.83
CA SER A 30 -1.89 -23.78 -17.01
C SER A 30 -0.68 -24.68 -16.70
N GLY A 31 -0.34 -24.85 -15.42
CA GLY A 31 0.78 -25.68 -14.94
C GLY A 31 2.16 -24.99 -15.00
N SER A 32 2.25 -23.75 -15.48
CA SER A 32 3.52 -23.00 -15.56
C SER A 32 3.95 -22.48 -14.19
N THR A 33 5.25 -22.39 -13.93
CA THR A 33 5.74 -21.78 -12.67
C THR A 33 5.35 -20.32 -12.61
N CYS A 34 4.79 -19.88 -11.48
CA CYS A 34 4.38 -18.49 -11.28
C CYS A 34 5.58 -17.54 -11.39
N GLN A 35 5.39 -16.48 -12.18
CA GLN A 35 6.39 -15.42 -12.41
C GLN A 35 5.83 -14.09 -11.92
N THR A 36 6.69 -13.14 -11.59
CA THR A 36 6.30 -11.78 -11.18
C THR A 36 6.05 -10.84 -12.36
N SER A 37 6.33 -11.27 -13.60
CA SER A 37 6.12 -10.47 -14.81
C SER A 37 4.65 -10.07 -14.98
N GLY A 38 4.35 -8.78 -14.96
CA GLY A 38 2.97 -8.26 -15.01
C GLY A 38 2.36 -8.00 -13.63
N ILE A 39 3.08 -8.30 -12.54
CA ILE A 39 2.74 -7.79 -11.21
C ILE A 39 3.57 -6.54 -10.92
N SER A 40 2.89 -5.47 -10.51
CA SER A 40 3.52 -4.25 -10.02
C SER A 40 3.23 -4.07 -8.53
N LYS A 41 4.21 -3.57 -7.79
CA LYS A 41 4.01 -3.07 -6.43
C LYS A 41 3.47 -1.65 -6.43
N GLY A 42 2.92 -1.23 -5.30
CA GLY A 42 2.52 0.14 -5.05
C GLY A 42 3.67 1.14 -5.16
N VAL A 43 3.31 2.41 -5.19
CA VAL A 43 4.24 3.55 -5.18
C VAL A 43 4.24 4.20 -3.81
N ASP A 44 5.37 4.81 -3.45
CA ASP A 44 5.51 5.58 -2.21
C ASP A 44 4.39 6.62 -2.12
N SER A 45 3.68 6.65 -1.00
CA SER A 45 2.52 7.50 -0.81
C SER A 45 2.44 8.06 0.61
N GLN A 46 1.76 9.19 0.73
CA GLN A 46 1.46 9.84 1.99
C GLN A 46 -0.04 10.01 2.14
N PHE A 47 -0.57 9.52 3.26
CA PHE A 47 -1.93 9.77 3.69
C PHE A 47 -1.94 10.98 4.60
N LYS A 48 -2.49 12.07 4.06
CA LYS A 48 -2.80 13.29 4.80
C LYS A 48 -4.28 13.60 4.61
N VAL A 49 -5.03 13.64 5.70
CA VAL A 49 -6.48 13.89 5.62
C VAL A 49 -6.78 15.21 4.91
N GLY A 50 -7.83 15.22 4.09
CA GLY A 50 -8.22 16.41 3.32
C GLY A 50 -7.38 16.67 2.08
N THR A 51 -6.48 15.76 1.70
CA THR A 51 -5.74 15.79 0.43
C THR A 51 -6.24 14.72 -0.54
N ALA A 52 -5.93 14.87 -1.83
CA ALA A 52 -6.34 13.91 -2.85
C ALA A 52 -5.78 12.48 -2.64
N THR A 53 -4.68 12.35 -1.89
CA THR A 53 -4.04 11.06 -1.57
C THR A 53 -4.62 10.38 -0.33
N ALA A 54 -5.63 10.98 0.32
CA ALA A 54 -6.25 10.44 1.53
C ALA A 54 -7.20 9.24 1.31
N ASN A 55 -7.41 8.82 0.05
CA ASN A 55 -8.51 7.92 -0.29
C ASN A 55 -8.12 6.44 -0.45
N GLY A 56 -6.82 6.12 -0.46
CA GLY A 56 -6.37 4.73 -0.53
C GLY A 56 -4.90 4.60 -0.95
N VAL A 57 -4.34 3.41 -0.70
CA VAL A 57 -3.04 2.98 -1.25
C VAL A 57 -3.22 1.66 -1.99
N THR A 58 -2.72 1.62 -3.22
CA THR A 58 -2.55 0.39 -3.97
C THR A 58 -1.30 -0.33 -3.48
N LEU A 59 -1.44 -1.56 -2.97
CA LEU A 59 -0.29 -2.37 -2.55
C LEU A 59 0.36 -3.12 -3.72
N MET A 60 -0.47 -3.71 -4.57
CA MET A 60 -0.05 -4.42 -5.77
C MET A 60 -1.14 -4.30 -6.85
N SER A 61 -0.73 -4.40 -8.11
CA SER A 61 -1.61 -4.52 -9.26
C SER A 61 -1.11 -5.62 -10.21
N SER A 62 -2.05 -6.23 -10.95
CA SER A 62 -1.74 -7.18 -12.03
C SER A 62 -2.15 -6.56 -13.36
N SER A 63 -1.41 -6.86 -14.42
CA SER A 63 -1.72 -6.43 -15.79
C SER A 63 -2.75 -7.32 -16.51
N GLY A 64 -3.45 -8.20 -15.78
CA GLY A 64 -4.48 -9.10 -16.35
C GLY A 64 -3.92 -10.26 -17.19
N LEU A 65 -2.63 -10.58 -17.05
CA LEU A 65 -2.01 -11.69 -17.79
C LEU A 65 -2.56 -13.03 -17.32
N THR A 66 -3.15 -13.79 -18.23
CA THR A 66 -3.77 -15.09 -17.92
C THR A 66 -2.74 -16.14 -17.50
N SER A 67 -1.46 -15.97 -17.85
CA SER A 67 -0.35 -16.82 -17.41
C SER A 67 -0.10 -16.78 -15.90
N GLN A 68 -0.72 -15.84 -15.19
CA GLN A 68 -0.63 -15.72 -13.73
C GLN A 68 -1.91 -16.18 -13.01
N LEU A 69 -2.92 -16.68 -13.73
CA LEU A 69 -4.13 -17.19 -13.09
C LEU A 69 -3.78 -18.36 -12.17
N GLY A 70 -4.32 -18.36 -10.95
CA GLY A 70 -4.04 -19.36 -9.92
C GLY A 70 -2.73 -19.15 -9.15
N CYS A 71 -1.91 -18.15 -9.53
CA CYS A 71 -0.68 -17.84 -8.81
C CYS A 71 -0.92 -17.10 -7.50
N ALA A 72 -0.06 -17.37 -6.52
CA ALA A 72 0.01 -16.60 -5.28
C ALA A 72 1.18 -15.61 -5.34
N PHE A 73 0.93 -14.38 -4.88
CA PHE A 73 1.94 -13.31 -4.82
C PHE A 73 2.05 -12.76 -3.41
N LEU A 74 3.28 -12.64 -2.93
CA LEU A 74 3.60 -12.06 -1.62
C LEU A 74 4.31 -10.73 -1.82
N LEU A 75 3.71 -9.65 -1.32
CA LEU A 75 4.39 -8.37 -1.12
C LEU A 75 5.03 -8.36 0.27
N GLN A 76 6.35 -8.15 0.33
CA GLN A 76 7.09 -8.10 1.59
C GLN A 76 7.92 -6.81 1.72
N ASN A 77 8.29 -6.47 2.95
CA ASN A 77 9.10 -5.30 3.31
C ASN A 77 8.46 -3.95 2.93
N VAL A 78 7.14 -3.83 3.09
CA VAL A 78 6.43 -2.54 3.02
C VAL A 78 6.60 -1.82 4.34
N LEU A 79 7.10 -0.59 4.31
CA LEU A 79 7.31 0.21 5.52
C LEU A 79 6.15 1.19 5.70
N VAL A 80 5.62 1.25 6.91
CA VAL A 80 4.56 2.20 7.30
C VAL A 80 5.08 3.06 8.43
N ASN A 81 5.28 4.35 8.17
CA ASN A 81 5.76 5.30 9.16
C ASN A 81 4.67 6.32 9.51
N GLN A 82 4.54 6.60 10.80
CA GLN A 82 3.65 7.63 11.32
C GLN A 82 4.47 8.85 11.75
N THR A 83 4.17 10.00 11.17
CA THR A 83 4.68 11.28 11.65
C THR A 83 3.64 11.89 12.58
N ILE A 84 4.00 12.10 13.84
CA ILE A 84 3.16 12.79 14.83
C ILE A 84 3.54 14.28 14.81
N PRO A 85 2.61 15.21 14.61
CA PRO A 85 2.92 16.64 14.66
C PRO A 85 3.15 17.08 16.11
N ALA A 86 3.57 18.33 16.33
CA ALA A 86 3.80 18.85 17.69
C ALA A 86 2.62 18.56 18.66
N TYR A 87 2.92 18.55 19.96
CA TYR A 87 2.10 18.04 21.07
C TYR A 87 0.65 17.68 20.70
N GLN A 88 0.38 16.37 20.64
CA GLN A 88 -0.97 15.84 20.61
C GLN A 88 -1.46 15.66 22.04
N LYS A 89 -2.72 16.02 22.29
CA LYS A 89 -3.36 15.71 23.57
C LYS A 89 -3.36 14.19 23.76
N PRO A 90 -3.02 13.65 24.94
CA PRO A 90 -3.12 12.22 25.19
C PRO A 90 -4.52 11.69 24.84
N GLY A 91 -4.58 10.61 24.06
CA GLY A 91 -5.82 10.01 23.59
C GLY A 91 -5.60 9.02 22.46
N THR A 92 -6.65 8.29 22.09
CA THR A 92 -6.65 7.38 20.93
C THR A 92 -7.03 8.17 19.68
N TYR A 93 -6.23 8.03 18.63
CA TYR A 93 -6.48 8.64 17.33
C TYR A 93 -6.74 7.52 16.31
N GLU A 94 -7.93 7.49 15.72
CA GLU A 94 -8.27 6.54 14.68
C GLU A 94 -7.92 7.13 13.31
N LEU A 95 -7.14 6.38 12.53
CA LEU A 95 -6.90 6.66 11.12
C LEU A 95 -7.62 5.58 10.30
N PRO A 96 -8.87 5.83 9.86
CA PRO A 96 -9.57 4.86 9.03
C PRO A 96 -8.82 4.72 7.70
N MET A 97 -8.36 3.51 7.43
CA MET A 97 -7.70 3.17 6.18
C MET A 97 -8.53 2.12 5.45
N THR A 98 -8.78 2.35 4.17
CA THR A 98 -9.33 1.32 3.28
C THR A 98 -8.18 0.70 2.51
N LEU A 99 -8.00 -0.61 2.71
CA LEU A 99 -7.09 -1.39 1.90
C LEU A 99 -7.85 -2.00 0.73
N THR A 100 -7.46 -1.63 -0.50
CA THR A 100 -8.08 -2.15 -1.72
C THR A 100 -7.09 -3.04 -2.47
N VAL A 101 -7.54 -4.25 -2.78
CA VAL A 101 -6.85 -5.15 -3.70
C VAL A 101 -7.71 -5.26 -4.97
N THR A 102 -7.15 -4.91 -6.12
CA THR A 102 -7.84 -4.98 -7.40
C THR A 102 -7.20 -6.05 -8.26
N ALA A 103 -7.99 -7.03 -8.68
CA ALA A 103 -7.66 -7.94 -9.76
C ALA A 103 -8.40 -7.46 -11.03
N GLN A 104 -7.70 -7.43 -12.16
CA GLN A 104 -8.26 -7.10 -13.48
C GLN A 104 -8.24 -8.34 -14.36
#